data_AF-A0A380P7Z9-F1
#
_entry.id   AF-A0A380P7Z9-F1
#
_cell.length_a   1.000
_cell.length_b   1.000
_cell.length_c   1.000
_cell.angle_alpha   90.00
_cell.angle_beta   90.00
_cell.angle_gamma   90.00
#
_symmetry.space_group_name_H-M   'P 1'
#
loop_
_entity.id
_entity.type
_entity.pdbx_description
1 polymer ?
#
loop_
_entity_poly.entity_id
_entity_poly.type
_entity_poly.pdbx_seq_one_letter_code
_entity_poly.pdbx_strand_id
1 'polypeptide(L)'
;MLPALGVALSVSPMLFAQAVLVFVIEQILEGHVISPKLLGDSLEIYPVTVLVVLLSAGNLFGLPGVILGIPGYAVLKVLVTKLYSWWRHVSGLFDDDDGISTKQTAEANLGHTSD
;
A
#
# COMPACT_ATOMS: atom_id res chain seq x y z
N MET A 1 11.85 -18.63 11.05
CA MET A 1 12.10 -18.18 12.44
C MET A 1 11.90 -19.28 13.48
N LEU A 2 10.75 -19.97 13.50
CA LEU A 2 10.51 -21.11 14.42
C LEU A 2 11.61 -22.20 14.43
N PRO A 3 12.14 -22.65 13.28
CA PRO A 3 13.23 -23.64 13.29
C PRO A 3 14.52 -23.12 13.95
N ALA A 4 14.87 -21.84 13.73
CA ALA A 4 16.08 -21.23 14.29
C ALA A 4 15.99 -21.06 15.81
N LEU A 5 14.83 -20.66 16.32
CA LEU A 5 14.55 -20.60 17.76
C LEU A 5 14.58 -22.00 18.40
N GLY A 6 14.02 -23.01 17.71
CA GLY A 6 14.08 -24.41 18.17
C GLY A 6 15.51 -24.96 18.23
N VAL A 7 16.36 -24.61 17.26
CA VAL A 7 17.78 -24.97 17.27
C VAL A 7 18.53 -24.23 18.39
N ALA A 8 18.31 -22.92 18.56
CA ALA A 8 18.98 -22.13 19.59
C ALA A 8 18.66 -22.64 21.01
N LEU A 9 17.39 -22.99 21.26
CA LEU A 9 16.96 -23.59 22.53
C LEU A 9 17.62 -24.95 22.78
N SER A 10 17.78 -25.75 21.73
CA SER A 10 18.42 -27.07 21.81
C SER A 10 19.92 -27.01 22.08
N VAL A 11 20.58 -25.90 21.71
CA VAL A 11 22.04 -25.72 21.91
C VAL A 11 22.35 -25.12 23.28
N SER A 12 21.75 -23.97 23.64
CA SER A 12 21.84 -23.45 25.00
C SER A 12 20.81 -22.35 25.31
N PRO A 13 20.40 -22.18 26.58
CA PRO A 13 19.49 -21.11 26.98
C PRO A 13 20.01 -19.69 26.69
N MET A 14 21.34 -19.49 26.73
CA MET A 14 21.96 -18.18 26.50
C MET A 14 21.86 -17.77 25.02
N LEU A 15 22.09 -18.70 24.10
CA LEU A 15 21.92 -18.46 22.66
C LEU A 15 20.46 -18.22 22.31
N PHE A 16 19.54 -18.94 22.95
CA PHE A 16 18.10 -18.70 22.79
C PHE A 16 17.73 -17.26 23.18
N ALA A 17 18.21 -16.77 24.33
CA ALA A 17 17.94 -15.41 24.78
C ALA A 17 18.45 -14.35 23.78
N GLN A 18 19.65 -14.54 23.23
CA GLN A 18 20.21 -13.66 22.19
C GLN A 18 19.42 -13.71 20.88
N ALA A 19 19.02 -14.91 20.44
CA ALA A 19 18.21 -15.08 19.23
C ALA A 19 16.83 -14.42 19.36
N VAL A 20 16.18 -14.56 20.52
CA VAL A 20 14.91 -13.89 20.82
C VAL A 20 15.07 -12.37 20.78
N LEU A 21 16.15 -11.83 21.36
CA LEU A 21 16.41 -10.39 21.36
C LEU A 21 16.54 -9.83 19.93
N VAL A 22 17.35 -10.48 19.08
CA VAL A 22 17.51 -10.07 17.68
C VAL A 22 16.20 -10.20 16.93
N PHE A 23 15.43 -11.27 17.15
CA PHE A 23 14.14 -11.50 16.52
C PHE A 23 13.11 -10.40 16.87
N VAL A 24 13.06 -9.98 18.13
CA VAL A 24 12.17 -8.89 18.54
C VAL A 24 12.53 -7.59 17.81
N ILE A 25 13.83 -7.28 17.70
CA ILE A 25 14.30 -6.09 16.97
C ILE A 25 13.92 -6.19 15.49
N GLU A 26 14.16 -7.34 14.86
CA GLU A 26 13.79 -7.60 13.46
C GLU A 26 12.29 -7.41 13.23
N GLN A 27 11.43 -7.95 14.10
CA GLN A 27 9.99 -7.82 13.94
C GLN A 27 9.47 -6.39 14.11
N ILE A 28 10.06 -5.63 15.03
CA ILE A 28 9.72 -4.21 15.14
C ILE A 28 10.12 -3.49 13.85
N LEU A 29 11.31 -3.77 13.33
CA LEU A 29 11.81 -3.15 12.11
C LEU A 29 10.96 -3.53 10.90
N GLU A 30 10.60 -4.80 10.76
CA GLU A 30 9.78 -5.33 9.68
C GLU A 30 8.37 -4.75 9.72
N GLY A 31 7.74 -4.76 10.89
CA GLY A 31 6.37 -4.27 11.08
C GLY A 31 6.23 -2.75 10.98
N HIS A 32 7.20 -1.98 11.50
CA HIS A 32 7.04 -0.53 11.66
C HIS A 32 7.84 0.30 10.66
N VAL A 33 8.87 -0.25 10.02
CA VAL A 33 9.73 0.52 9.10
C VAL A 33 9.66 -0.05 7.69
N ILE A 34 9.88 -1.35 7.55
CA ILE A 34 10.02 -1.98 6.24
C ILE A 34 8.64 -2.13 5.59
N SER A 35 7.65 -2.67 6.31
CA SER A 35 6.28 -2.81 5.81
C SER A 35 5.68 -1.49 5.32
N PRO A 36 5.65 -0.38 6.10
CA PRO A 36 5.09 0.87 5.61
C PRO A 36 5.89 1.48 4.45
N LYS A 37 7.23 1.35 4.43
CA LYS A 37 8.04 1.85 3.32
C LYS A 37 7.87 1.07 2.02
N LEU A 38 7.67 -0.25 2.10
CA LEU A 38 7.37 -1.09 0.93
C LEU A 38 5.95 -0.87 0.42
N LEU A 39 5.00 -0.67 1.35
CA LEU A 39 3.61 -0.42 1.02
C LEU A 39 3.39 1.00 0.48
N GLY A 40 4.35 1.91 0.68
CA GLY A 40 4.64 3.09 -0.15
C GLY A 40 3.68 4.26 -0.02
N ASP A 41 2.38 3.98 -0.10
CA ASP A 41 1.28 4.86 0.26
C ASP A 41 0.09 3.94 0.46
N SER A 42 -0.60 4.08 1.59
CA SER A 42 -1.65 3.13 1.98
C SER A 42 -2.66 3.00 0.84
N LEU A 43 -2.78 1.79 0.29
CA LEU A 43 -3.91 1.43 -0.56
C LEU A 43 -5.14 1.82 0.28
N GLU A 44 -5.79 2.94 -0.03
CA GLU A 44 -6.94 3.44 0.75
C GLU A 44 -8.07 2.44 0.58
N ILE A 45 -8.08 1.44 1.47
CA ILE A 45 -8.98 0.30 1.46
C ILE A 45 -9.73 0.45 2.76
N TYR A 46 -10.94 0.97 2.66
CA TYR A 46 -11.83 1.06 3.80
C TYR A 46 -12.14 -0.36 4.30
N PRO A 47 -11.96 -0.68 5.61
CA PRO A 47 -12.21 -2.02 6.15
C PRO A 47 -13.62 -2.56 5.84
N VAL A 48 -14.61 -1.67 5.73
CA VAL A 48 -15.98 -2.00 5.34
C VAL A 48 -16.06 -2.65 3.95
N THR A 49 -15.23 -2.24 2.98
CA THR A 49 -15.25 -2.81 1.63
C THR A 49 -14.77 -4.24 1.62
N VAL A 50 -13.73 -4.54 2.41
CA VAL A 50 -13.23 -5.92 2.58
C VAL A 50 -14.32 -6.78 3.23
N LEU A 51 -15.04 -6.24 4.21
CA LEU A 51 -16.14 -6.94 4.87
C LEU A 51 -17.27 -7.28 3.89
N VAL A 52 -17.69 -6.31 3.06
CA VAL A 52 -18.71 -6.50 2.02
C VAL A 52 -18.26 -7.54 1.00
N VAL A 53 -17.01 -7.48 0.54
CA VAL A 53 -16.42 -8.45 -0.38
C VAL A 53 -16.44 -9.85 0.23
N LEU A 54 -15.98 -10.02 1.47
CA LEU A 54 -15.90 -11.33 2.12
C LEU A 54 -17.29 -11.93 2.38
N LEU A 55 -18.26 -11.12 2.81
CA LEU A 55 -19.64 -11.54 2.99
C LEU A 55 -20.27 -11.99 1.66
N SER A 56 -20.07 -11.19 0.61
CA SER A 56 -20.62 -11.49 -0.71
C SER A 56 -19.96 -12.71 -1.33
N ALA A 57 -18.63 -12.79 -1.32
CA ALA A 57 -17.87 -13.92 -1.86
C ALA A 57 -18.11 -15.20 -1.06
N GLY A 58 -18.20 -15.10 0.27
CA GLY A 58 -18.55 -16.22 1.15
C GLY A 58 -19.97 -16.72 0.91
N ASN A 59 -20.93 -15.85 0.60
CA ASN A 59 -22.30 -16.26 0.27
C ASN A 59 -22.39 -16.91 -1.13
N LEU A 60 -21.65 -16.41 -2.12
CA LEU A 60 -21.68 -16.93 -3.50
C LEU A 60 -20.90 -18.23 -3.66
N PHE A 61 -19.71 -18.34 -3.06
CA PHE A 61 -18.76 -19.42 -3.31
C PHE A 61 -18.35 -20.19 -2.05
N GLY A 62 -18.91 -19.86 -0.88
CA GLY A 62 -18.58 -20.52 0.38
C GLY A 62 -17.16 -20.23 0.85
N LEU A 63 -16.53 -21.22 1.50
CA LEU A 63 -15.17 -21.11 2.05
C LEU A 63 -14.11 -20.69 0.99
N PRO A 64 -14.09 -21.26 -0.23
CA PRO A 64 -13.20 -20.78 -1.30
C PRO A 64 -13.37 -19.29 -1.62
N GLY A 65 -14.61 -18.79 -1.61
CA GLY A 65 -14.90 -17.38 -1.85
C GLY A 65 -14.31 -16.45 -0.79
N VAL A 66 -14.34 -16.86 0.48
CA VAL A 66 -13.72 -16.12 1.58
C VAL A 66 -12.19 -16.09 1.44
N ILE A 67 -11.57 -17.24 1.12
CA ILE A 67 -10.11 -17.36 0.94
C ILE A 67 -9.63 -16.47 -0.23
N LEU A 68 -10.38 -16.46 -1.32
CA LEU A 68 -10.03 -15.70 -2.52
C LEU A 68 -10.54 -14.24 -2.49
N GLY A 69 -11.39 -13.87 -1.53
CA GLY A 69 -12.06 -12.57 -1.51
C GLY A 69 -11.08 -11.39 -1.42
N ILE A 70 -10.13 -11.45 -0.48
CA ILE A 70 -9.11 -10.39 -0.30
C ILE A 70 -8.19 -10.26 -1.53
N PRO A 71 -7.49 -11.32 -1.98
CA PRO A 71 -6.62 -11.21 -3.15
C PRO A 71 -7.41 -10.88 -4.43
N GLY A 72 -8.61 -11.42 -4.60
CA GLY A 72 -9.48 -11.11 -5.74
C GLY A 72 -9.89 -9.64 -5.78
N TYR A 73 -10.28 -9.06 -4.65
CA TYR A 73 -10.59 -7.64 -4.55
C TYR A 73 -9.38 -6.74 -4.85
N ALA A 74 -8.19 -7.10 -4.38
CA ALA A 74 -6.97 -6.36 -4.68
C ALA A 74 -6.69 -6.31 -6.19
N VAL A 75 -6.81 -7.45 -6.88
CA VAL A 75 -6.65 -7.53 -8.34
C VAL A 75 -7.71 -6.70 -9.06
N LEU A 76 -8.98 -6.84 -8.67
CA LEU A 76 -10.09 -6.09 -9.27
C LEU A 76 -9.90 -4.58 -9.10
N LYS A 77 -9.50 -4.12 -7.91
CA LYS A 77 -9.21 -2.71 -7.64
C LYS A 77 -8.12 -2.18 -8.58
N VAL A 78 -7.02 -2.91 -8.73
CA VAL A 78 -5.92 -2.50 -9.63
C VAL A 78 -6.39 -2.41 -11.07
N LEU A 79 -7.16 -3.39 -11.56
CA LEU A 79 -7.71 -3.37 -12.91
C LEU A 79 -8.61 -2.15 -13.14
N VAL A 80 -9.54 -1.88 -12.21
CA VAL A 80 -10.44 -0.72 -12.31
C VAL A 80 -9.66 0.59 -12.27
N THR A 81 -8.71 0.74 -11.33
CA THR A 81 -7.91 1.98 -11.21
C THR A 81 -7.06 2.22 -12.46
N LYS A 82 -6.40 1.18 -12.99
CA LYS A 82 -5.58 1.30 -14.20
C LYS A 82 -6.43 1.57 -15.43
N LEU A 83 -7.58 0.89 -15.56
CA LEU A 83 -8.49 1.10 -16.67
C LEU A 83 -9.12 2.50 -16.66
N TYR A 84 -9.53 2.98 -15.47
CA TYR A 84 -10.07 4.33 -15.30
C TYR A 84 -9.03 5.41 -15.64
N SER A 85 -7.80 5.25 -15.16
CA SER A 85 -6.69 6.15 -15.48
C SER A 85 -6.38 6.17 -16.98
N TRP A 86 -6.34 5.01 -17.62
CA TRP A 86 -6.13 4.89 -19.06
C TRP A 86 -7.26 5.56 -19.87
N TRP A 87 -8.52 5.30 -19.50
CA TRP A 87 -9.68 5.88 -20.17
C TRP A 87 -9.68 7.43 -20.09
N ARG A 88 -9.32 7.97 -18.92
CA ARG A 88 -9.15 9.43 -18.73
C ARG A 88 -8.08 10.02 -19.65
N HIS A 89 -6.91 9.39 -19.77
CA HIS A 89 -5.83 9.88 -20.66
C HIS A 89 -6.21 9.83 -22.14
N VAL A 90 -6.91 8.78 -22.58
CA VAL A 90 -7.33 8.65 -23.98
C VAL A 90 -8.42 9.67 -24.35
N SER A 91 -9.18 10.18 -23.39
CA SER A 91 -10.28 11.10 -23.65
C SER A 91 -9.88 12.55 -23.98
N GLY A 92 -8.59 12.91 -23.92
CA GLY A 92 -8.04 14.15 -24.50
C GLY A 92 -8.68 15.49 -24.06
N LEU A 93 -9.56 15.49 -23.06
CA LEU A 93 -10.34 16.65 -22.62
C LEU A 93 -9.96 17.13 -21.21
N PHE A 94 -8.94 16.49 -20.63
CA PHE A 94 -8.30 16.86 -19.37
C PHE A 94 -6.79 16.77 -19.59
N ASP A 95 -6.30 17.56 -20.54
CA ASP A 95 -4.93 18.07 -20.41
C ASP A 95 -5.00 19.05 -19.24
N ASP A 96 -4.16 18.81 -18.25
CA ASP A 96 -4.21 19.52 -17.00
C ASP A 96 -4.05 21.04 -17.24
N ASP A 97 -4.81 21.80 -16.45
CA ASP A 97 -4.81 23.26 -16.39
C ASP A 97 -3.49 23.80 -15.74
N ASP A 98 -2.37 23.18 -16.10
CA ASP A 98 -0.99 23.45 -15.64
C ASP A 98 -0.50 24.84 -16.07
N GLY A 99 -1.23 25.45 -17.02
CA GLY A 99 -0.94 26.76 -17.58
C GLY A 99 -1.23 27.94 -16.66
N ILE A 100 -2.00 27.77 -15.57
CA ILE A 100 -2.39 28.90 -14.71
C ILE A 100 -1.28 29.29 -13.73
N SER A 101 -0.60 28.32 -13.09
CA SER A 101 0.48 28.61 -12.12
C SER A 101 1.73 29.22 -12.77
N THR A 102 2.05 28.83 -14.00
CA THR A 102 3.22 29.35 -14.73
C THR A 102 2.99 30.77 -15.23
N LYS A 103 1.76 31.11 -15.68
CA LYS A 103 1.43 32.46 -16.16
C LYS A 103 1.36 33.48 -15.03
N GLN A 104 0.78 33.11 -13.88
CA GLN A 104 0.65 34.02 -12.74
C GLN A 104 2.00 34.38 -12.10
N THR A 105 2.96 33.44 -12.10
CA THR A 105 4.34 33.68 -11.64
C THR A 105 5.15 34.52 -12.64
N ALA A 106 4.88 34.40 -13.94
CA ALA A 106 5.51 35.24 -14.96
C ALA A 106 4.99 36.69 -14.92
N GLU A 107 3.70 36.90 -14.71
CA GLU A 107 3.10 38.24 -14.62
C GLU A 107 3.46 38.96 -13.31
N ALA A 108 3.57 38.25 -12.18
CA ALA A 108 4.00 38.83 -10.91
C ALA A 108 5.46 39.34 -10.94
N ASN A 109 6.34 38.73 -11.74
CA ASN A 109 7.74 39.17 -11.89
C ASN A 109 7.93 40.34 -12.87
N LEU A 110 6.97 40.58 -13.77
CA LEU A 110 7.00 41.70 -14.72
C LEU A 110 6.50 43.02 -14.11
N GLY A 111 5.71 42.95 -13.03
CA GLY A 111 5.21 44.13 -12.32
C GLY A 111 6.21 44.82 -11.38
N HIS A 112 7.36 44.19 -11.09
CA HIS A 112 8.32 44.71 -10.11
C HIS A 112 9.55 45.42 -10.72
N THR A 113 9.73 45.38 -12.05
CA THR A 113 10.91 45.97 -12.70
C THR A 113 10.68 47.39 -13.25
N SER A 114 9.55 48.03 -12.93
CA SER A 114 9.15 49.32 -13.50
C SER A 114 9.15 50.50 -12.51
N ASP A 115 9.64 50.30 -11.29
CA ASP A 115 9.79 51.35 -10.26
C ASP A 115 11.26 51.70 -9.98
#